data_AF-R9MDC7-F1
#
_entry.id   AF-R9MDC7-F1
#
_cell.length_a   1.000
_cell.length_b   1.000
_cell.length_c   1.000
_cell.angle_alpha   90.00
_cell.angle_beta   90.00
_cell.angle_gamma   90.00
#
_symmetry.space_group_name_H-M   'P 1'
#
loop_
_entity.id
_entity.type
_entity.pdbx_description
1 polymer ?
#
loop_
_entity_poly.entity_id
_entity_poly.type
_entity_poly.pdbx_seq_one_letter_code
_entity_poly.pdbx_strand_id
1 'polypeptide(L)' 'MPSVSDIIRDSIVDFSRLQDWMISAKKNNDEETYQLMYKRYIELKVILTTAGVNLTELDKIKE' A
#
# COMPACT_ATOMS: atom_id res chain seq x y z
N MET A 1 21.68 -11.89 2.53
CA MET A 1 20.89 -10.94 3.34
C MET A 1 20.31 -9.91 2.37
N PRO A 2 19.00 -9.64 2.36
CA PRO A 2 18.43 -8.63 1.47
C PRO A 2 19.07 -7.27 1.78
N SER A 3 19.33 -6.48 0.74
CA SER A 3 19.76 -5.10 0.94
C SER A 3 18.58 -4.23 1.38
N VAL A 4 18.86 -3.05 1.94
CA VAL A 4 17.81 -2.06 2.24
C VAL A 4 17.03 -1.69 0.98
N SER A 5 17.70 -1.62 -0.18
CA SER A 5 17.04 -1.34 -1.46
C SER A 5 16.08 -2.45 -1.88
N ASP A 6 16.38 -3.72 -1.57
CA ASP A 6 15.49 -4.84 -1.86
C ASP A 6 14.24 -4.77 -0.99
N ILE A 7 14.40 -4.47 0.31
CA ILE A 7 13.29 -4.32 1.26
C ILE A 7 12.35 -3.18 0.84
N ILE A 8 12.91 -2.05 0.39
CA ILE A 8 12.11 -0.92 -0.11
C ILE A 8 11.36 -1.31 -1.38
N ARG A 9 12.04 -1.98 -2.33
CA ARG A 9 11.40 -2.46 -3.56
C ARG A 9 10.21 -3.38 -3.25
N ASP A 10 10.39 -4.34 -2.36
CA ASP A 10 9.33 -5.27 -1.98
C ASP A 10 8.16 -4.54 -1.31
N SER A 11 8.46 -3.57 -0.44
CA SER A 11 7.44 -2.73 0.20
C SER A 11 6.64 -1.91 -0.82
N ILE A 12 7.28 -1.40 -1.88
CA ILE A 12 6.60 -0.69 -2.99
C ILE A 12 5.68 -1.64 -3.76
N VAL A 13 6.13 -2.86 -4.05
CA VAL A 13 5.32 -3.87 -4.75
C VAL A 13 4.10 -4.26 -3.92
N ASP A 14 4.28 -4.49 -2.63
CA ASP A 14 3.19 -4.81 -1.71
C ASP A 14 2.21 -3.64 -1.58
N PHE A 15 2.70 -2.40 -1.50
CA PHE A 15 1.86 -1.22 -1.48
C PHE A 15 1.02 -1.07 -2.74
N SER A 16 1.59 -1.32 -3.93
CA SER A 16 0.81 -1.31 -5.17
C SER A 16 -0.27 -2.40 -5.19
N ARG A 17 0.08 -3.63 -4.81
CA ARG A 17 -0.83 -4.78 -4.84
C ARG A 17 -1.99 -4.63 -3.85
N LEU A 18 -1.70 -4.14 -2.64
CA LEU A 18 -2.71 -3.90 -1.63
C LEU A 18 -3.76 -2.89 -2.12
N GLN A 19 -3.33 -1.81 -2.77
CA GLN A 19 -4.24 -0.81 -3.31
C GLN A 19 -5.12 -1.37 -4.43
N ASP A 20 -4.60 -2.27 -5.28
CA ASP A 20 -5.39 -2.93 -6.31
C ASP A 20 -6.50 -3.80 -5.68
N TRP A 21 -6.21 -4.49 -4.58
CA TRP A 21 -7.22 -5.23 -3.82
C TRP A 21 -8.22 -4.32 -3.12
N MET A 22 -7.78 -3.20 -2.53
CA MET A 22 -8.68 -2.20 -1.95
C MET A 22 -9.67 -1.65 -2.97
N ILE A 23 -9.20 -1.31 -4.17
CA ILE A 23 -10.06 -0.86 -5.28
C ILE A 23 -11.06 -1.95 -5.66
N SER A 24 -10.62 -3.21 -5.73
CA SER A 24 -11.50 -4.35 -6.01
C SER A 24 -12.57 -4.55 -4.93
N ALA A 25 -12.21 -4.52 -3.65
CA ALA A 25 -13.15 -4.65 -2.54
C ALA A 25 -14.20 -3.53 -2.57
N LYS A 26 -13.75 -2.27 -2.75
CA LYS A 26 -14.63 -1.11 -2.89
C LYS A 26 -15.60 -1.25 -4.08
N LYS A 27 -15.12 -1.74 -5.23
CA LYS A 27 -15.96 -2.00 -6.42
C LYS A 27 -17.04 -3.06 -6.16
N ASN A 28 -16.77 -4.04 -5.29
CA ASN A 28 -17.68 -5.12 -4.96
C ASN A 28 -18.55 -4.83 -3.71
N ASN A 29 -18.49 -3.61 -3.15
CA ASN A 29 -19.14 -3.24 -1.89
C ASN A 29 -18.75 -4.13 -0.69
N ASP A 30 -17.54 -4.67 -0.70
CA ASP A 30 -16.98 -5.45 0.41
C ASP A 30 -16.24 -4.53 1.40
N GLU A 31 -17.02 -3.85 2.22
CA GLU A 31 -16.52 -2.83 3.15
C GLU A 31 -15.65 -3.43 4.26
N GLU A 32 -16.00 -4.62 4.77
CA GLU A 32 -15.22 -5.26 5.84
C GLU A 32 -13.80 -5.58 5.38
N THR A 33 -13.65 -6.19 4.20
CA THR A 33 -12.33 -6.49 3.63
C THR A 33 -11.58 -5.20 3.27
N TYR A 34 -12.28 -4.18 2.76
CA TYR A 34 -11.66 -2.86 2.50
C TYR A 34 -11.05 -2.27 3.78
N GLN A 35 -11.78 -2.26 4.88
CA GLN A 35 -11.33 -1.69 6.16
C GLN A 35 -10.15 -2.46 6.76
N LEU A 36 -10.10 -3.79 6.59
CA LEU A 36 -8.93 -4.58 6.99
C LEU A 36 -7.68 -4.21 6.18
N MET A 37 -7.83 -4.04 4.87
CA MET A 37 -6.72 -3.62 4.00
C MET A 37 -6.29 -2.17 4.24
N TYR A 38 -7.23 -1.27 4.54
CA TYR A 38 -6.94 0.14 4.81
C TYR A 38 -5.94 0.33 5.95
N LYS A 39 -6.06 -0.47 7.03
CA LYS A 39 -5.08 -0.47 8.14
C LYS A 39 -3.67 -0.76 7.64
N ARG A 40 -3.51 -1.80 6.81
CA ARG A 40 -2.21 -2.18 6.24
C ARG A 40 -1.69 -1.15 5.25
N TYR A 41 -2.58 -0.48 4.52
CA TYR A 41 -2.23 0.59 3.59
C TYR A 41 -1.61 1.78 4.34
N ILE A 42 -2.18 2.17 5.48
CA ILE A 42 -1.60 3.21 6.35
C ILE A 42 -0.23 2.81 6.88
N GLU A 43 -0.07 1.58 7.37
CA GLU A 43 1.24 1.07 7.83
C GLU A 43 2.31 1.16 6.74
N LEU A 44 1.99 0.71 5.52
CA LEU A 44 2.91 0.76 4.38
C LEU A 44 3.24 2.21 3.96
N LYS A 45 2.26 3.12 3.97
CA LYS A 45 2.52 4.56 3.71
C LYS A 45 3.54 5.12 4.69
N VAL A 46 3.38 4.83 5.99
CA VAL A 46 4.30 5.33 7.03
C VAL A 46 5.69 4.77 6.81
N ILE A 47 5.81 3.46 6.55
CA ILE A 47 7.10 2.80 6.29
C ILE A 47 7.81 3.42 5.08
N LEU A 48 7.10 3.52 3.95
CA LEU A 48 7.67 4.03 2.70
C LEU A 48 8.05 5.51 2.80
N THR A 49 7.22 6.33 3.45
CA THR A 49 7.53 7.75 3.68
C THR A 49 8.75 7.91 4.58
N THR A 50 8.85 7.10 5.64
CA THR A 50 10.02 7.11 6.54
C THR A 50 11.29 6.64 5.81
N ALA A 51 11.15 5.74 4.83
CA ALA A 51 12.24 5.30 3.95
C ALA A 51 12.60 6.33 2.85
N GLY A 52 11.96 7.50 2.82
CA GLY A 52 12.23 8.57 1.85
C GLY A 52 11.63 8.32 0.46
N VAL A 53 10.69 7.39 0.33
CA VAL A 53 9.99 7.11 -0.93
C VAL A 53 8.94 8.19 -1.20
N ASN A 54 8.98 8.79 -2.39
CA ASN A 54 7.92 9.69 -2.85
C ASN A 54 6.70 8.90 -3.30
N LEU A 55 5.58 9.04 -2.59
CA LEU A 55 4.34 8.30 -2.85
C LEU A 55 3.38 9.01 -3.82
N THR A 56 3.68 10.21 -4.32
CA THR A 56 2.75 11.05 -5.10
C THR A 56 2.09 10.30 -6.27
N GLU A 57 2.87 9.52 -7.01
CA GLU A 57 2.40 8.71 -8.15
C GLU A 57 2.05 7.26 -7.76
N LEU A 58 2.47 6.80 -6.58
CA LEU A 58 2.27 5.43 -6.11
C LEU A 58 0.95 5.27 -5.35
N ASP A 59 0.42 6.36 -4.81
CA ASP A 59 -0.80 6.39 -4.03
C ASP A 59 -2.05 6.56 -4.93
N LYS A 60 -2.73 5.44 -5.16
CA LYS A 60 -3.94 5.31 -5.98
C LYS A 60 -5.22 5.55 -5.17
N ILE A 61 -5.18 5.39 -3.85
CA ILE A 61 -6.35 5.53 -2.98
C ILE A 61 -6.55 7.00 -2.66
N LYS A 62 -7.41 7.65 -3.44
CA LYS A 62 -7.91 9.00 -3.14
C LYS A 62 -9.17 8.83 -2.30
N GLU A 63 -9.05 9.03 -1.00
CA GLU A 63 -10.21 9.36 -0.16
C GLU A 63 -10.74 10.75 -0.51
#